data_AF-A0A2G2YVB9-F1
#
_entry.id   AF-A0A2G2YVB9-F1
#
_cell.length_a   1.000
_cell.length_b   1.000
_cell.length_c   1.000
_cell.angle_alpha   90.00
_cell.angle_beta   90.00
_cell.angle_gamma   90.00
#
_symmetry.space_group_name_H-M   'P 1'
#
loop_
_entity.id
_entity.type
_entity.pdbx_description
1 polymer ?
#
loop_
_entity_poly.entity_id
_entity_poly.type
_entity_poly.pdbx_seq_one_letter_code
_entity_poly.pdbx_strand_id
1 'polypeptide(L)'
;MGLERSEVLAKDLEWFRQQGHAIREPSTPGVSYTRYLEELSEKDPQAFICHFYNTYFAHSAGGRMIGRKVAEKILDKKELEFYKWDGDLSQLLQNVRDKLNKVAENWTRE
;
A
#
# COMPACT_ATOMS: atom_id res chain seq x y z
N MET A 1 5.65 11.85 4.88
CA MET A 1 4.84 10.63 4.68
C MET A 1 5.78 9.47 4.95
N GLY A 2 5.27 8.34 5.43
CA GLY A 2 6.07 7.16 5.82
C GLY A 2 5.30 5.85 5.63
N LEU A 3 4.28 5.88 4.77
CA LEU A 3 3.43 4.73 4.45
C LEU A 3 3.79 4.12 3.08
N GLU A 4 4.65 4.78 2.31
CA GLU A 4 5.15 4.38 0.99
C GLU A 4 5.70 2.96 1.04
N ARG A 5 5.32 2.14 0.05
CA ARG A 5 5.61 0.69 0.05
C ARG A 5 6.48 0.21 -1.10
N SER A 6 6.77 1.04 -2.09
CA SER A 6 7.51 0.65 -3.29
C SER A 6 8.91 0.12 -2.97
N GLU A 7 9.67 0.82 -2.13
CA GLU A 7 11.04 0.43 -1.77
C GLU A 7 11.10 -0.90 -1.00
N VAL A 8 10.21 -1.08 -0.02
CA VAL A 8 10.15 -2.32 0.76
C VAL A 8 9.65 -3.49 -0.09
N LEU A 9 8.72 -3.26 -1.02
CA LEU A 9 8.33 -4.27 -2.02
C LEU A 9 9.49 -4.69 -2.91
N ALA A 10 10.32 -3.73 -3.36
CA ALA A 10 11.49 -4.05 -4.17
C ALA A 10 12.48 -4.96 -3.42
N LYS A 11 12.67 -4.73 -2.11
CA LYS A 11 13.50 -5.60 -1.24
C LYS A 11 12.93 -7.02 -1.16
N ASP A 12 11.63 -7.16 -1.00
CA ASP A 12 10.99 -8.47 -0.92
C ASP A 12 11.03 -9.21 -2.26
N LEU A 13 10.83 -8.52 -3.39
CA LEU A 13 10.98 -9.11 -4.73
C LEU A 13 12.42 -9.58 -4.97
N GLU A 14 13.42 -8.80 -4.57
CA GLU A 14 14.82 -9.21 -4.65
C GLU A 14 15.10 -10.42 -3.76
N TRP A 15 14.54 -10.47 -2.57
CA TRP A 15 14.62 -11.64 -1.69
C TRP A 15 14.03 -12.89 -2.36
N PHE A 16 12.84 -12.80 -2.97
CA PHE A 16 12.24 -13.91 -3.73
C PHE A 16 13.14 -14.35 -4.91
N ARG A 17 13.78 -13.41 -5.60
CA ARG A 17 14.73 -13.71 -6.68
C ARG A 17 15.93 -14.50 -6.16
N GLN A 18 16.47 -14.15 -5.00
CA GLN A 18 17.57 -14.87 -4.35
C GLN A 18 17.19 -16.28 -3.89
N GLN A 19 15.90 -16.53 -3.62
CA GLN A 19 15.38 -17.88 -3.35
C GLN A 19 15.17 -18.70 -4.65
N GLY A 20 15.47 -18.14 -5.83
CA GLY A 20 15.34 -18.81 -7.12
C GLY A 20 13.96 -18.64 -7.78
N HIS A 21 13.11 -17.73 -7.28
CA HIS A 21 11.83 -17.44 -7.93
C HIS A 21 12.00 -16.44 -9.09
N ALA A 22 11.33 -16.71 -10.21
CA ALA A 22 11.22 -15.75 -11.30
C ALA A 22 10.25 -14.63 -10.93
N ILE A 23 10.72 -13.38 -11.00
CA ILE A 23 9.87 -12.20 -10.86
C ILE A 23 9.16 -11.95 -12.20
N ARG A 24 7.83 -11.91 -12.17
CA ARG A 24 7.01 -11.74 -13.37
C ARG A 24 6.71 -10.27 -13.60
N GLU A 25 6.47 -9.93 -14.86
CA GLU A 25 5.92 -8.63 -15.25
C GLU A 25 4.54 -8.39 -14.61
N PRO A 26 4.15 -7.12 -14.39
CA PRO A 26 2.83 -6.79 -13.85
C PRO A 26 1.69 -7.37 -14.68
N SER A 27 0.70 -7.95 -14.00
CA SER A 27 -0.49 -8.51 -14.63
C SER A 27 -1.59 -7.46 -14.85
N THR A 28 -2.61 -7.81 -15.64
CA THR A 28 -3.73 -6.93 -15.99
C THR A 28 -4.37 -6.21 -14.79
N PRO A 29 -4.64 -6.85 -13.63
CA PRO A 29 -5.21 -6.14 -12.49
C PRO A 29 -4.34 -4.97 -12.01
N GLY A 30 -3.02 -5.14 -11.97
CA GLY A 30 -2.09 -4.08 -11.59
C GLY A 30 -2.06 -2.96 -12.62
N VAL A 31 -1.88 -3.31 -13.90
CA VAL A 31 -1.77 -2.34 -15.00
C VAL A 31 -3.06 -1.53 -15.16
N SER A 32 -4.22 -2.19 -15.15
CA SER A 32 -5.52 -1.51 -15.28
C SER A 32 -5.78 -0.58 -14.10
N TYR A 33 -5.44 -1.00 -12.88
CA TYR A 33 -5.67 -0.17 -11.71
C TYR A 33 -4.72 1.04 -11.65
N THR A 34 -3.46 0.88 -12.06
CA THR A 34 -2.53 2.02 -12.21
C THR A 34 -3.09 3.05 -13.17
N ARG A 35 -3.52 2.65 -14.38
CA ARG A 35 -4.10 3.58 -15.37
C ARG A 35 -5.35 4.27 -14.84
N TYR A 36 -6.20 3.54 -14.13
CA TYR A 36 -7.40 4.11 -13.53
C TYR A 36 -7.05 5.16 -12.46
N LEU A 37 -6.04 4.91 -11.62
CA LEU A 37 -5.60 5.88 -10.61
C LEU A 37 -4.94 7.12 -11.24
N GLU A 38 -4.19 6.96 -12.33
CA GLU A 38 -3.64 8.08 -13.10
C GLU A 38 -4.77 8.96 -13.64
N GLU A 39 -5.79 8.37 -14.25
CA GLU A 39 -6.95 9.10 -14.76
C GLU A 39 -7.73 9.82 -13.65
N LEU A 40 -8.01 9.14 -12.52
CA LEU A 40 -8.67 9.77 -11.38
C LEU A 40 -7.86 10.94 -10.82
N SER A 41 -6.54 10.83 -10.78
CA SER A 41 -5.69 11.90 -10.22
C SER A 41 -5.83 13.24 -10.96
N GLU A 42 -6.18 13.19 -12.25
CA GLU A 42 -6.38 14.37 -13.09
C GLU A 42 -7.84 14.83 -13.12
N LYS A 43 -8.79 13.87 -13.16
CA LYS A 43 -10.20 14.15 -13.45
C LYS A 43 -11.09 14.22 -12.22
N ASP A 44 -10.76 13.46 -11.17
CA ASP A 44 -11.55 13.35 -9.95
C ASP A 44 -10.65 13.16 -8.72
N PRO A 45 -10.05 14.27 -8.21
CA PRO A 45 -9.17 14.23 -7.06
C PRO A 45 -9.82 13.66 -5.80
N GLN A 46 -11.13 13.84 -5.61
CA GLN A 46 -11.87 13.31 -4.47
C GLN A 46 -11.91 11.78 -4.50
N ALA A 47 -12.25 11.19 -5.66
CA ALA A 47 -12.20 9.74 -5.86
C ALA A 47 -10.75 9.21 -5.72
N PHE A 48 -9.76 9.92 -6.27
CA PHE A 48 -8.36 9.56 -6.10
C PHE A 48 -7.95 9.47 -4.63
N ILE A 49 -8.34 10.44 -3.80
CA ILE A 49 -8.08 10.44 -2.35
C ILE A 49 -8.79 9.28 -1.64
N CYS A 50 -9.99 8.90 -2.07
CA CYS A 50 -10.68 7.71 -1.55
C CYS A 50 -9.85 6.44 -1.78
N HIS A 51 -9.30 6.27 -2.98
CA HIS A 51 -8.43 5.14 -3.29
C HIS A 51 -7.10 5.21 -2.53
N PHE A 52 -6.49 6.38 -2.42
CA PHE A 52 -5.29 6.59 -1.60
C PHE A 52 -5.51 6.13 -0.15
N TYR A 53 -6.60 6.58 0.48
CA TYR A 53 -6.94 6.18 1.85
C TYR A 53 -7.13 4.66 1.94
N ASN A 54 -7.99 4.08 1.10
CA ASN A 54 -8.29 2.66 1.19
C ASN A 54 -7.06 1.79 0.95
N THR A 55 -6.21 2.10 -0.04
CA THR A 55 -5.01 1.33 -0.34
C THR A 55 -4.03 1.29 0.84
N TYR A 56 -3.68 2.44 1.42
CA TYR A 56 -2.72 2.47 2.53
C TYR A 56 -3.31 1.93 3.85
N PHE A 57 -4.53 2.32 4.19
CA PHE A 57 -5.12 1.93 5.48
C PHE A 57 -5.52 0.45 5.49
N ALA A 58 -6.06 -0.09 4.40
CA ALA A 58 -6.36 -1.53 4.32
C ALA A 58 -5.09 -2.38 4.43
N HIS A 59 -3.99 -1.97 3.79
CA HIS A 59 -2.70 -2.66 3.91
C HIS A 59 -2.19 -2.68 5.36
N SER A 60 -2.23 -1.52 6.02
CA SER A 60 -1.78 -1.37 7.41
C SER A 60 -2.62 -2.15 8.43
N ALA A 61 -3.87 -2.51 8.08
CA ALA A 61 -4.79 -3.27 8.91
C ALA A 61 -4.88 -4.74 8.45
N GLY A 62 -5.81 -5.05 7.54
CA GLY A 62 -6.06 -6.42 7.07
C GLY A 62 -4.88 -7.02 6.31
N GLY A 63 -4.12 -6.19 5.58
CA GLY A 63 -2.94 -6.63 4.83
C GLY A 63 -1.89 -7.30 5.72
N ARG A 64 -1.64 -6.78 6.92
CA ARG A 64 -0.71 -7.39 7.89
C ARG A 64 -1.13 -8.81 8.30
N MET A 65 -2.43 -9.03 8.52
CA MET A 65 -2.96 -10.34 8.87
C MET A 65 -2.78 -11.34 7.70
N ILE A 66 -3.06 -10.90 6.48
CA ILE A 66 -2.84 -11.70 5.26
C ILE A 66 -1.36 -12.06 5.15
N GLY A 67 -0.46 -11.09 5.25
CA GLY A 67 0.98 -11.28 5.18
C GLY A 67 1.49 -12.32 6.18
N ARG A 68 1.08 -12.21 7.44
CA ARG A 68 1.43 -13.17 8.49
C ARG A 68 0.96 -14.58 8.16
N LYS A 69 -0.31 -14.76 7.75
CA LYS A 69 -0.86 -16.08 7.40
C LYS A 69 -0.17 -16.70 6.19
N VAL A 70 0.19 -15.89 5.19
CA VAL A 70 0.94 -16.36 4.01
C VAL A 70 2.35 -16.80 4.42
N ALA A 71 3.06 -15.98 5.20
CA ALA A 71 4.40 -16.29 5.66
C ALA A 71 4.46 -17.57 6.50
N GLU A 72 3.51 -17.74 7.43
CA GLU A 72 3.36 -18.96 8.25
C GLU A 72 3.14 -20.22 7.41
N LYS A 73 2.47 -20.10 6.27
CA LYS A 73 2.10 -21.25 5.42
C LYS A 73 3.18 -21.64 4.41
N ILE A 74 3.84 -20.66 3.80
CA ILE A 74 4.67 -20.91 2.61
C ILE A 74 6.04 -20.22 2.62
N LEU A 75 6.36 -19.36 3.61
CA LEU A 75 7.64 -18.64 3.68
C LEU A 75 8.42 -18.91 4.96
N ASP A 76 8.18 -20.05 5.62
CA ASP A 76 8.83 -20.41 6.90
C ASP A 76 8.80 -19.26 7.94
N LYS A 77 7.64 -18.61 8.07
CA LYS A 77 7.42 -17.47 8.97
C LYS A 77 8.31 -16.26 8.71
N LYS A 78 8.94 -16.15 7.53
CA LYS A 78 9.69 -14.96 7.11
C LYS A 78 8.80 -13.73 7.17
N GLU A 79 9.19 -12.78 8.00
CA GLU A 79 8.59 -11.45 7.99
C GLU A 79 9.17 -10.63 6.82
N LEU A 80 8.31 -10.36 5.84
CA LEU A 80 8.60 -9.53 4.66
C LEU A 80 8.62 -8.04 5.02
N GLU A 81 9.47 -7.27 4.33
CA GLU A 81 9.67 -5.85 4.55
C GLU A 81 8.42 -5.02 4.23
N PHE A 82 7.57 -5.50 3.31
CA PHE A 82 6.30 -4.87 2.94
C PHE A 82 5.35 -4.64 4.13
N TYR A 83 5.50 -5.43 5.21
CA TYR A 83 4.71 -5.35 6.44
C TYR A 83 5.45 -4.68 7.61
N LYS A 84 6.60 -4.04 7.35
CA LYS A 84 7.37 -3.30 8.34
C LYS A 84 7.35 -1.81 8.04
N TRP A 85 7.37 -0.98 9.07
CA TRP A 85 7.39 0.47 8.94
C TRP A 85 8.57 1.03 9.74
N ASP A 86 9.14 2.11 9.22
CA ASP A 86 10.13 2.88 9.95
C ASP A 86 9.41 3.86 10.88
N GLY A 87 9.47 3.60 12.18
CA GLY A 87 8.76 4.34 13.22
C GLY A 87 7.42 3.72 13.66
N ASP A 88 6.71 4.44 14.53
CA ASP A 88 5.43 3.99 15.09
C ASP A 88 4.29 4.10 14.06
N LEU A 89 3.74 2.96 13.66
CA LEU A 89 2.69 2.90 12.64
C LEU A 89 1.43 3.69 13.06
N SER A 90 1.09 3.72 14.35
CA SER A 90 -0.12 4.43 14.80
C SER A 90 0.03 5.93 14.61
N GLN A 91 1.20 6.49 14.95
CA GLN A 91 1.54 7.89 14.69
C GLN A 91 1.59 8.19 13.18
N LEU A 92 2.20 7.32 12.37
CA LEU A 92 2.23 7.49 10.91
C LEU A 92 0.82 7.55 10.32
N LEU A 93 -0.06 6.64 10.72
CA LEU A 93 -1.45 6.61 10.28
C LEU A 93 -2.23 7.84 10.74
N GLN A 94 -2.05 8.27 12.00
CA GLN A 94 -2.73 9.45 12.52
C GLN A 94 -2.30 10.72 11.75
N ASN A 95 -1.00 10.89 11.52
CA ASN A 95 -0.46 12.02 10.76
C ASN A 95 -1.02 12.07 9.33
N VAL A 96 -1.28 10.92 8.71
CA VAL A 96 -1.92 10.87 7.38
C VAL A 96 -3.41 11.18 7.47
N ARG A 97 -4.13 10.68 8.48
CA ARG A 97 -5.56 11.04 8.70
C ARG A 97 -5.74 12.54 8.86
N ASP A 98 -4.90 13.19 9.67
CA ASP A 98 -5.00 14.63 9.91
C ASP A 98 -4.78 15.44 8.62
N LYS A 99 -3.87 14.99 7.75
CA LYS A 99 -3.65 15.61 6.43
C LYS A 99 -4.84 15.40 5.50
N LEU A 100 -5.42 14.20 5.48
CA LEU A 100 -6.60 13.90 4.66
C LEU A 100 -7.81 14.74 5.12
N ASN A 101 -8.01 14.86 6.43
CA ASN A 101 -9.04 15.73 6.99
C ASN A 101 -8.84 17.18 6.54
N LYS A 102 -7.61 17.71 6.63
CA LYS A 102 -7.30 19.07 6.17
C LYS A 102 -7.56 19.30 4.68
N VAL A 103 -7.26 18.30 3.84
CA VAL A 103 -7.56 18.37 2.40
C VAL A 103 -9.07 18.40 2.16
N ALA A 104 -9.83 17.61 2.93
CA ALA A 104 -11.28 17.48 2.80
C ALA A 104 -12.09 18.59 3.50
N GLU A 105 -11.47 19.43 4.34
CA GLU A 105 -12.15 20.49 5.11
C GLU A 105 -13.00 21.43 4.25
N ASN A 106 -12.56 21.71 3.02
CA ASN A 106 -13.24 22.63 2.10
C ASN A 106 -14.13 21.91 1.08
N TRP A 107 -14.32 20.60 1.19
CA TRP A 107 -15.14 19.85 0.24
C TRP A 107 -16.62 20.01 0.58
N THR A 108 -17.43 20.24 -0.45
CA THR A 108 -18.88 20.21 -0.32
C THR A 108 -19.34 18.77 -0.13
N ARG A 109 -20.47 18.59 0.54
CA ARG A 109 -21.10 17.27 0.71
C ARG A 109 -21.89 16.84 -0.53
N GLU A 110 -22.05 17.75 -1.50
CA GLU A 110 -22.86 17.64 -2.72
C GLU A 110 -22.12 18.28 -3.90
#